data_AF-F0WV37-F1
#
_entry.id   AF-F0WV37-F1
#
_cell.length_a   1.000
_cell.length_b   1.000
_cell.length_c   1.000
_cell.angle_alpha   90.00
_cell.angle_beta   90.00
_cell.angle_gamma   90.00
#
_symmetry.space_group_name_H-M   'P 1'
#
loop_
_entity.id
_entity.type
_entity.pdbx_description
1 polymer ?
#
loop_
_entity_poly.entity_id
_entity_poly.type
_entity_poly.pdbx_seq_one_letter_code
_entity_poly.pdbx_strand_id
1 'polypeptide(L)'
;MTKKEAVQLASTTWRMGIEDKPENIAAGFEEAGIWPLSLPMMLRRHKSFKENDSKEQQPLPSWLVTQQVIRSEILVLPPAPKKIGRRKTVDAKRRLLTQDDLRNE
;
A
#
# COMPACT_ATOMS: atom_id res chain seq x y z
N MET A 1 21.71 4.45 15.21
CA MET A 1 21.36 3.82 13.92
C MET A 1 21.31 4.89 12.85
N THR A 2 22.19 4.82 11.86
CA THR A 2 22.20 5.76 10.74
C THR A 2 21.16 5.37 9.69
N LYS A 3 20.74 6.32 8.84
CA LYS A 3 19.77 6.04 7.76
C LYS A 3 20.24 4.92 6.83
N LYS A 4 21.55 4.83 6.57
CA LYS A 4 22.13 3.75 5.74
C LYS A 4 22.00 2.39 6.42
N GLU A 5 22.30 2.31 7.71
CA GLU A 5 22.15 1.08 8.49
C GLU A 5 20.69 0.60 8.52
N ALA A 6 19.73 1.50 8.69
CA ALA A 6 18.32 1.15 8.71
C ALA A 6 17.84 0.57 7.37
N VAL A 7 18.26 1.17 6.25
CA VAL A 7 17.93 0.67 4.90
C VAL A 7 18.58 -0.69 4.64
N GLN A 8 19.83 -0.88 5.05
CA GLN A 8 20.52 -2.17 4.90
C GLN A 8 19.86 -3.26 5.75
N LEU A 9 19.46 -2.93 6.98
CA LEU A 9 18.76 -3.88 7.85
C LEU A 9 17.42 -4.28 7.23
N ALA A 10 16.60 -3.32 6.81
CA ALA A 10 15.30 -3.58 6.18
C ALA A 10 15.44 -4.43 4.90
N SER A 11 16.43 -4.13 4.05
CA SER A 11 16.70 -4.91 2.84
C SER A 11 17.10 -6.35 3.17
N THR A 12 17.97 -6.53 4.18
CA THR A 12 18.42 -7.87 4.59
C THR A 12 17.28 -8.67 5.20
N THR A 13 16.47 -8.06 6.06
CA THR A 13 15.29 -8.71 6.65
C THR A 13 14.24 -9.08 5.61
N TRP A 14 14.02 -8.22 4.61
CA TRP A 14 13.10 -8.53 3.52
C TRP A 14 13.62 -9.72 2.71
N ARG A 15 14.92 -9.72 2.37
CA ARG A 15 15.55 -10.82 1.64
C ARG A 15 15.41 -12.15 2.38
N MET A 16 15.75 -12.16 3.66
CA MET A 16 15.64 -13.36 4.50
C MET A 16 14.20 -13.85 4.71
N GLY A 17 13.23 -12.92 4.73
CA GLY A 17 11.83 -13.25 4.97
C GLY A 17 11.08 -13.70 3.73
N ILE A 18 11.49 -13.23 2.55
CA ILE A 18 10.75 -13.35 1.28
C ILE A 18 11.52 -14.19 0.26
N GLU A 19 12.82 -14.00 0.10
CA GLU A 19 13.64 -14.73 -0.89
C GLU A 19 14.03 -16.11 -0.37
N ASP A 20 14.44 -16.21 0.90
CA ASP A 20 14.82 -17.50 1.51
C ASP A 20 13.61 -18.36 1.91
N LYS A 21 12.42 -17.76 2.00
CA LYS A 21 11.18 -18.40 2.49
C LYS A 21 9.97 -18.00 1.64
N PRO A 22 9.90 -18.43 0.37
CA PRO A 22 8.79 -18.11 -0.53
C PRO A 22 7.43 -18.58 -0.01
N GLU A 23 7.39 -19.59 0.87
CA GLU A 23 6.19 -20.05 1.56
C GLU A 23 5.52 -18.97 2.41
N ASN A 24 6.27 -18.00 2.95
CA ASN A 24 5.71 -16.88 3.71
C ASN A 24 4.86 -15.97 2.84
N ILE A 25 5.22 -15.85 1.56
CA ILE A 25 4.44 -15.09 0.57
C ILE A 25 3.10 -15.80 0.36
N ALA A 26 3.12 -17.11 0.13
CA ALA A 26 1.92 -17.91 -0.05
C ALA A 26 1.03 -17.88 1.21
N ALA A 27 1.60 -18.04 2.39
CA ALA A 27 0.90 -17.96 3.68
C ALA A 27 0.29 -16.57 3.91
N GLY A 28 1.01 -15.49 3.60
CA GLY A 28 0.49 -14.12 3.71
C GLY A 28 -0.67 -13.86 2.76
N PHE A 29 -0.64 -14.42 1.54
CA PHE A 29 -1.79 -14.36 0.65
C PHE A 29 -2.93 -15.28 1.08
N GLU A 30 -2.66 -16.43 1.70
CA GLU A 30 -3.68 -17.33 2.25
C GLU A 30 -4.42 -16.69 3.42
N GLU A 31 -3.70 -16.07 4.35
CA GLU A 31 -4.25 -15.30 5.47
C GLU A 31 -5.09 -14.11 4.98
N ALA A 32 -4.65 -13.43 3.93
CA ALA A 32 -5.42 -12.39 3.26
C ALA A 32 -6.59 -12.93 2.40
N GLY A 33 -6.75 -14.25 2.25
CA GLY A 33 -7.79 -14.92 1.46
C GLY A 33 -7.56 -14.88 -0.06
N ILE A 34 -6.40 -14.41 -0.49
CA ILE A 34 -6.00 -14.18 -1.89
C ILE A 34 -5.42 -15.47 -2.54
N TRP A 35 -4.77 -16.37 -1.80
CA TRP A 35 -4.12 -17.58 -2.36
C TRP A 35 -4.84 -18.91 -2.04
N PRO A 36 -4.76 -19.94 -2.92
CA PRO A 36 -4.24 -19.90 -4.29
C PRO A 36 -5.15 -19.16 -5.27
N LEU A 37 -4.55 -18.28 -6.09
CA LEU A 37 -5.21 -17.69 -7.27
C LEU A 37 -5.23 -18.70 -8.42
N SER A 38 -5.91 -19.83 -8.22
CA SER A 38 -6.36 -20.59 -9.38
C SER A 38 -7.66 -19.96 -9.86
N LEU A 39 -7.66 -19.50 -11.11
CA LEU A 39 -8.87 -19.02 -11.79
C LEU A 39 -10.07 -19.99 -11.58
N PRO A 40 -9.89 -21.33 -11.64
CA PRO A 40 -10.95 -22.27 -11.31
C PRO A 40 -11.51 -22.11 -9.89
N MET A 41 -10.67 -21.88 -8.89
CA MET A 41 -11.10 -21.75 -7.50
C MET A 41 -11.75 -20.39 -7.22
N MET A 42 -11.30 -19.32 -7.89
CA MET A 42 -11.96 -18.02 -7.87
C MET A 42 -13.36 -18.10 -8.50
N LEU A 43 -13.49 -18.77 -9.66
CA LEU A 43 -14.78 -19.00 -10.31
C LEU A 43 -15.70 -19.86 -9.45
N ARG A 44 -15.16 -20.89 -8.78
CA ARG A 44 -15.91 -21.71 -7.82
C ARG A 44 -16.45 -20.88 -6.65
N ARG A 45 -15.59 -20.06 -6.03
CA ARG A 45 -15.99 -19.16 -4.92
C ARG A 45 -17.06 -18.15 -5.38
N HIS A 46 -16.90 -17.56 -6.56
CA HIS A 46 -17.89 -16.64 -7.13
C HIS A 46 -19.23 -17.33 -7.41
N LYS A 47 -19.22 -18.56 -7.94
CA LYS A 47 -20.42 -19.37 -8.16
C LYS A 47 -21.13 -19.68 -6.84
N SER A 48 -20.40 -20.16 -5.83
CA SER A 48 -20.96 -20.42 -4.50
C SER A 48 -21.50 -19.16 -3.83
N PHE A 49 -20.85 -18.01 -4.03
CA PHE A 49 -21.38 -16.73 -3.56
C PHE A 49 -22.72 -16.41 -4.23
N LYS A 50 -22.82 -16.51 -5.56
CA LYS A 50 -24.06 -16.26 -6.30
C LYS A 50 -25.22 -17.21 -5.96
N GLU A 51 -24.91 -18.46 -5.67
CA GLU A 51 -25.92 -19.47 -5.31
C GLU A 51 -26.44 -19.31 -3.87
N ASN A 52 -25.56 -18.88 -2.95
CA ASN A 52 -25.92 -18.58 -1.57
C ASN A 52 -26.32 -17.11 -1.35
N ASP A 53 -26.35 -16.31 -2.41
CA ASP A 53 -26.77 -14.91 -2.38
C ASP A 53 -28.28 -14.91 -2.10
N SER A 54 -28.65 -14.72 -0.83
CA SER A 54 -30.05 -14.58 -0.45
C SER A 54 -30.60 -13.32 -1.10
N LYS A 55 -31.63 -13.46 -1.95
CA LYS A 55 -32.34 -12.32 -2.56
C LYS A 55 -33.05 -11.42 -1.52
N GLU A 56 -33.12 -11.88 -0.28
CA GLU A 56 -33.55 -11.05 0.83
C GLU A 56 -32.46 -10.02 1.09
N GLN A 57 -32.81 -8.74 0.94
CA GLN A 57 -31.98 -7.62 1.34
C GLN A 57 -31.70 -7.74 2.84
N GLN A 58 -30.67 -8.51 3.20
CA GLN A 58 -30.19 -8.55 4.56
C GLN A 58 -29.83 -7.11 4.92
N PRO A 59 -30.29 -6.60 6.08
CA PRO A 59 -29.95 -5.25 6.50
C PRO A 59 -28.44 -5.12 6.46
N LEU A 60 -27.97 -4.06 5.79
CA LEU A 60 -26.55 -3.81 5.58
C LEU A 60 -25.85 -3.97 6.93
N PRO A 61 -24.86 -4.87 7.06
CA PRO A 61 -24.20 -5.08 8.32
C PRO A 61 -23.70 -3.76 8.91
N SER A 62 -23.81 -3.58 10.23
CA SER A 62 -23.39 -2.33 10.89
C SER A 62 -21.93 -1.96 10.59
N TRP A 63 -21.07 -2.95 10.33
CA TRP A 63 -19.68 -2.73 9.93
C TRP A 63 -19.52 -2.05 8.56
N LEU A 64 -20.48 -2.21 7.64
CA LEU A 64 -20.48 -1.52 6.34
C LEU A 64 -20.76 -0.01 6.50
N VAL A 65 -21.61 0.37 7.46
CA VAL A 65 -21.81 1.77 7.84
C VAL A 65 -20.51 2.34 8.44
N THR A 66 -19.84 1.57 9.30
CA THR A 66 -18.53 1.94 9.86
C THR A 66 -17.47 2.12 8.77
N GLN A 67 -17.48 1.32 7.71
CA GLN A 67 -16.53 1.46 6.60
C GLN A 67 -16.68 2.81 5.87
N GLN A 68 -17.91 3.30 5.70
CA GLN A 68 -18.15 4.60 5.08
C GLN A 68 -17.69 5.75 5.97
N VAL A 69 -17.92 5.65 7.28
CA VAL A 69 -17.40 6.61 8.27
C VAL A 69 -15.87 6.62 8.27
N ILE A 70 -15.23 5.45 8.29
CA ILE A 70 -13.77 5.32 8.23
C ILE A 70 -13.21 6.00 6.96
N ARG A 71 -13.83 5.79 5.80
CA ARG A 71 -13.36 6.40 4.54
C ARG A 71 -13.58 7.92 4.48
N SER A 72 -14.65 8.41 5.09
CA SER A 72 -15.04 9.81 5.02
C SER A 72 -14.49 10.68 6.16
N GLU A 73 -14.04 10.07 7.25
CA GLU A 73 -13.57 10.81 8.43
C GLU A 73 -12.15 10.45 8.87
N ILE A 74 -11.74 9.17 8.72
CA ILE A 74 -10.46 8.68 9.26
C ILE A 74 -9.39 8.57 8.18
N LEU A 75 -9.74 8.04 7.00
CA LEU A 75 -8.84 7.87 5.85
C LEU A 75 -8.90 9.05 4.88
N VAL A 76 -9.26 10.23 5.36
CA VAL A 76 -9.22 11.44 4.55
C VAL A 76 -7.82 12.02 4.61
N LEU A 77 -7.28 12.35 3.44
CA LEU A 77 -6.02 13.07 3.37
C LEU A 77 -6.19 14.44 4.06
N PRO A 78 -5.25 14.84 4.93
CA PRO A 78 -5.28 16.17 5.49
C PRO A 78 -5.32 17.22 4.36
N PRO A 79 -6.00 18.36 4.59
CA PRO A 79 -6.16 19.39 3.58
C PRO A 79 -4.78 19.79 3.04
N ALA A 80 -4.71 19.99 1.72
CA ALA A 80 -3.46 20.33 1.06
C ALA A 80 -2.82 21.53 1.78
N PRO A 81 -1.54 21.44 2.18
CA PRO A 81 -0.89 22.54 2.88
C PRO A 81 -0.96 23.79 2.01
N LYS A 82 -1.20 24.95 2.62
CA LYS A 82 -1.06 26.25 1.94
C LYS A 82 0.28 26.25 1.22
N LYS A 83 0.33 26.70 -0.03
CA LYS A 83 1.55 26.72 -0.84
C LYS A 83 2.62 27.57 -0.14
N ILE A 84 3.43 26.95 0.71
CA ILE A 84 4.67 27.51 1.24
C ILE A 84 5.60 27.62 0.02
N GLY A 85 6.31 28.75 -0.08
CA GLY A 85 7.05 29.23 -1.26
C GLY A 85 7.48 28.17 -2.28
N ARG A 86 7.22 28.46 -3.56
CA ARG A 86 7.60 27.64 -4.71
C ARG A 86 9.07 27.23 -4.58
N ARG A 87 9.34 25.92 -4.48
CA ARG A 87 10.71 25.39 -4.62
C ARG A 87 11.24 25.87 -5.98
N LYS A 88 12.37 26.58 -5.99
CA LYS A 88 13.11 26.87 -7.23
C LYS A 88 13.69 25.54 -7.70
N THR A 89 13.23 25.04 -8.84
CA THR A 89 13.84 23.88 -9.50
C THR A 89 14.95 24.41 -10.39
N VAL A 90 16.19 24.14 -10.02
CA VAL A 90 17.37 24.43 -10.85
C VAL A 90 17.63 23.18 -11.70
N ASP A 91 17.61 23.33 -13.03
CA ASP A 91 18.00 22.25 -13.93
C ASP A 91 19.53 22.07 -13.86
N ALA A 92 19.94 20.97 -13.23
CA ALA A 92 21.36 20.66 -13.05
C ALA A 92 22.07 20.27 -14.36
N LYS A 93 21.38 20.16 -15.50
CA LYS A 93 21.94 19.76 -16.81
C LYS A 93 22.87 18.53 -16.71
N ARG A 94 22.48 17.56 -15.87
CA ARG A 94 23.23 16.33 -15.56
C ARG A 94 24.60 16.55 -14.89
N ARG A 95 24.84 17.71 -14.27
CA ARG A 95 26.03 18.00 -13.47
C ARG A 95 25.73 17.77 -11.99
N LEU A 96 26.75 17.40 -11.23
CA LEU A 96 26.68 17.39 -9.77
C LEU A 96 26.83 18.84 -9.29
N LEU A 97 25.82 19.35 -8.57
CA LEU A 97 25.84 20.69 -7.99
C LEU A 97 26.51 20.65 -6.62
N THR A 98 27.39 21.61 -6.37
CA THR A 98 28.02 21.83 -5.06
C THR A 98 27.18 22.80 -4.22
N GLN A 99 27.47 22.87 -2.92
CA GLN A 99 26.73 23.74 -2.00
C GLN A 99 26.86 25.23 -2.35
N ASP A 100 27.98 25.63 -2.95
CA ASP A 100 28.23 27.00 -3.37
C ASP A 100 27.42 27.38 -4.62
N ASP A 101 27.16 26.41 -5.53
CA ASP A 101 26.30 26.63 -6.71
C ASP A 101 24.85 26.97 -6.32
N LEU A 102 24.39 26.46 -5.18
CA LEU A 102 23.01 26.65 -4.69
C LEU A 102 22.81 27.94 -3.88
N ARG A 103 23.88 28.64 -3.50
CA ARG A 103 23.82 29.84 -2.65
C ARG A 103 23.74 31.16 -3.45
N ASN A 104 24.06 31.12 -4.73
CA ASN A 104 24.20 32.31 -5.59
C ASN A 104 23.00 32.54 -6.56
N GLU A 105 21.81 31.97 -6.29
CA GLU A 105 20.58 32.10 -7.13
C GLU A 105 19.31 32.62 -6.42
#